data_AF-A0A7R8WXI1-F1
#
_entry.id   AF-A0A7R8WXI1-F1
#
_cell.length_a   1.000
_cell.length_b   1.000
_cell.length_c   1.000
_cell.angle_alpha   90.00
_cell.angle_beta   90.00
_cell.angle_gamma   90.00
#
_symmetry.space_group_name_H-M   'P 1'
#
loop_
_entity.id
_entity.type
_entity.pdbx_description
1 polymer ?
#
loop_
_entity_poly.entity_id
_entity_poly.type
_entity_poly.pdbx_seq_one_letter_code
_entity_poly.pdbx_strand_id
1 'polypeptide(L)'
;MNVRLFAAGDADAPVWWFGGGFDLTPYYPIDEDIVDWHRHAQAACASVDAALYPRYKTWCDEYFTLPHRGETRGVGGLFFDNVNEPDFATARTLAMATAEHFLQGYSEIVARRRAMAYTEQQRAFQRYRRGRYVEFNLVYDRGTLFGLQSNGRTESILASMPPQA
;
A
#
# COMPACT_ATOMS: atom_id res chain seq x y z
N MET A 1 1.80 -3.48 -0.76
CA MET A 1 0.98 -3.45 -2.00
C MET A 1 -0.15 -4.45 -1.87
N ASN A 2 -1.33 -4.08 -2.35
CA ASN A 2 -2.49 -4.94 -2.47
C ASN A 2 -3.18 -4.64 -3.81
N VAL A 3 -3.65 -5.66 -4.50
CA VAL A 3 -4.61 -5.54 -5.61
C VAL A 3 -5.60 -6.69 -5.46
N ARG A 4 -6.89 -6.37 -5.50
CA ARG A 4 -7.97 -7.35 -5.32
C ARG A 4 -9.16 -7.01 -6.22
N LEU A 5 -9.90 -8.05 -6.57
CA LEU A 5 -11.21 -7.97 -7.19
C LEU A 5 -12.20 -8.65 -6.25
N PHE A 6 -13.33 -8.00 -6.00
CA PHE A 6 -14.50 -8.63 -5.45
C PHE A 6 -15.57 -8.72 -6.54
N ALA A 7 -16.29 -9.84 -6.60
CA ALA A 7 -17.46 -10.01 -7.46
C ALA A 7 -18.52 -10.85 -6.72
N ALA A 8 -19.78 -10.44 -6.81
CA ALA A 8 -20.93 -11.14 -6.25
C ALA A 8 -22.19 -10.90 -7.09
N GLY A 9 -23.13 -11.85 -7.05
CA GLY A 9 -24.38 -11.79 -7.81
C GLY A 9 -24.44 -12.81 -8.95
N ASP A 10 -25.46 -12.66 -9.79
CA ASP A 10 -25.71 -13.58 -10.89
C ASP A 10 -24.62 -13.50 -11.96
N ALA A 11 -24.34 -14.63 -12.62
CA ALA A 11 -23.27 -14.74 -13.62
C ALA A 11 -23.43 -13.75 -14.79
N ASP A 12 -24.66 -13.38 -15.13
CA ASP A 12 -24.97 -12.51 -16.26
C ASP A 12 -24.78 -11.01 -15.94
N ALA A 13 -24.81 -10.62 -14.67
CA ALA A 13 -24.69 -9.23 -14.23
C ALA A 13 -24.13 -9.12 -12.79
N PRO A 14 -22.87 -9.53 -12.54
CA PRO A 14 -22.30 -9.45 -11.20
C PRO A 14 -22.06 -8.00 -10.79
N VAL A 15 -22.25 -7.69 -9.51
CA VAL A 15 -21.67 -6.51 -8.89
C VAL A 15 -20.21 -6.81 -8.62
N TRP A 16 -19.32 -5.91 -9.03
CA TRP A 16 -17.89 -6.08 -8.88
C TRP A 16 -17.21 -4.76 -8.55
N TRP A 17 -16.03 -4.84 -7.93
CA TRP A 17 -15.14 -3.70 -7.78
C TRP A 17 -13.70 -4.14 -7.55
N PHE A 18 -12.77 -3.31 -8.01
CA PHE A 18 -11.36 -3.42 -7.66
C PHE A 18 -11.05 -2.59 -6.42
N GLY A 19 -10.09 -3.06 -5.64
CA GLY A 19 -9.45 -2.31 -4.58
C GLY A 19 -7.96 -2.60 -4.55
N GLY A 20 -7.18 -1.71 -3.96
CA GLY A 20 -5.74 -1.88 -3.93
C GLY A 20 -4.95 -0.62 -3.69
N GLY A 21 -3.68 -0.69 -4.07
CA GLY A 21 -2.72 0.38 -3.90
C GLY A 21 -1.36 -0.13 -3.39
N PHE A 22 -0.45 0.81 -3.22
CA PHE A 22 0.85 0.56 -2.64
C PHE A 22 1.33 1.80 -1.88
N ASP A 23 2.09 1.59 -0.82
CA ASP A 23 2.65 2.65 0.00
C ASP A 23 4.08 2.32 0.43
N LEU A 24 4.87 3.36 0.75
CA LEU A 24 6.26 3.21 1.18
C LEU A 24 6.42 3.66 2.64
N THR A 25 7.03 2.80 3.46
CA THR A 25 7.33 3.09 4.87
C THR A 25 8.85 3.10 5.08
N PRO A 26 9.55 4.21 4.78
CA PRO A 26 10.98 4.32 5.00
C PRO A 26 11.30 4.49 6.49
N TYR A 27 12.47 4.00 6.92
CA TYR A 27 13.01 4.26 8.26
C TYR A 27 13.90 5.49 8.26
N TYR A 28 14.76 5.59 7.24
CA TYR A 28 15.63 6.72 6.96
C TYR A 28 15.27 7.20 5.55
N PRO A 29 14.40 8.22 5.43
CA PRO A 29 13.92 8.67 4.12
C PRO A 29 15.07 9.27 3.31
N ILE A 30 15.02 9.04 1.99
CA ILE A 30 15.89 9.66 1.01
C ILE A 30 14.97 10.30 -0.02
N ASP A 31 15.11 11.61 -0.22
CA ASP A 31 14.17 12.41 -1.03
C ASP A 31 14.05 11.87 -2.46
N GLU A 32 15.15 11.43 -3.07
CA GLU A 32 15.13 10.87 -4.42
C GLU A 32 14.27 9.60 -4.53
N ASP A 33 14.28 8.73 -3.51
CA ASP A 33 13.44 7.53 -3.50
C ASP A 33 11.96 7.88 -3.33
N ILE A 34 11.65 8.88 -2.52
CA ILE A 34 10.27 9.33 -2.29
C ILE A 34 9.71 9.95 -3.57
N VAL A 35 10.50 10.78 -4.24
CA VAL A 35 10.09 11.39 -5.51
C VAL A 35 9.89 10.32 -6.58
N ASP A 36 10.82 9.38 -6.74
CA ASP A 36 10.68 8.28 -7.70
C ASP A 36 9.47 7.39 -7.38
N TRP A 37 9.24 7.07 -6.11
CA TRP A 37 8.08 6.30 -5.67
C TRP A 37 6.76 6.93 -6.09
N HIS A 38 6.63 8.25 -5.89
CA HIS A 38 5.43 9.00 -6.28
C HIS A 38 5.32 9.22 -7.79
N ARG A 39 6.44 9.24 -8.54
CA ARG A 39 6.41 9.21 -10.01
C ARG A 39 5.84 7.89 -10.54
N HIS A 40 6.22 6.75 -9.94
CA HIS A 40 5.64 5.44 -10.28
C HIS A 40 4.15 5.38 -9.94
N ALA A 41 3.72 5.93 -8.81
CA ALA A 41 2.30 6.07 -8.47
C ALA A 41 1.53 6.93 -9.48
N GLN A 42 2.09 8.06 -9.88
CA GLN A 42 1.48 8.92 -10.89
C GLN A 42 1.37 8.24 -12.25
N ALA A 43 2.41 7.51 -12.67
CA ALA A 43 2.43 6.75 -13.92
C ALA A 43 1.36 5.64 -13.94
N ALA A 44 1.20 4.92 -12.84
CA ALA A 44 0.15 3.90 -12.70
C ALA A 44 -1.27 4.47 -12.87
N CYS A 45 -1.52 5.68 -12.35
CA CYS A 45 -2.80 6.35 -12.57
C CYS A 45 -2.94 6.87 -14.01
N ALA A 46 -1.88 7.44 -14.57
CA ALA A 46 -1.88 8.04 -15.90
C ALA A 46 -2.16 7.03 -17.03
N SER A 47 -1.99 5.72 -16.79
CA SER A 47 -2.40 4.67 -17.75
C SER A 47 -3.92 4.57 -17.93
N VAL A 48 -4.70 5.21 -17.05
CA VAL A 48 -6.16 5.27 -17.09
C VAL A 48 -6.63 6.73 -17.17
N ASP A 49 -6.28 7.52 -16.16
CA ASP A 49 -6.57 8.96 -16.09
C ASP A 49 -5.62 9.63 -15.08
N ALA A 50 -4.88 10.64 -15.53
CA ALA A 50 -3.95 11.39 -14.70
C ALA A 50 -4.61 12.08 -13.49
N ALA A 51 -5.92 12.37 -13.57
CA ALA A 51 -6.69 12.95 -12.46
C ALA A 51 -6.90 11.98 -11.29
N LEU A 52 -6.64 10.68 -11.47
CA LEU A 52 -6.76 9.68 -10.40
C LEU A 52 -5.67 9.81 -9.34
N TYR A 53 -4.46 10.23 -9.72
CA TYR A 53 -3.33 10.28 -8.79
C TYR A 53 -3.57 11.21 -7.59
N PRO A 54 -3.97 12.50 -7.77
CA PRO A 54 -4.26 13.37 -6.63
C PRO A 54 -5.31 12.81 -5.67
N ARG A 55 -6.33 12.11 -6.19
CA ARG A 55 -7.39 11.48 -5.39
C ARG A 55 -6.84 10.30 -4.57
N TYR A 56 -6.20 9.34 -5.23
CA TYR A 56 -5.73 8.12 -4.57
C TYR A 56 -4.50 8.33 -3.70
N LYS A 57 -3.69 9.35 -3.99
CA LYS A 57 -2.61 9.80 -3.10
C LYS A 57 -3.19 10.40 -1.81
N THR A 58 -4.13 11.33 -1.91
CA THR A 58 -4.78 11.92 -0.74
C THR A 58 -5.45 10.84 0.12
N TRP A 59 -6.15 9.90 -0.52
CA TRP A 59 -6.77 8.80 0.20
C TRP A 59 -5.74 7.88 0.89
N CYS A 60 -4.57 7.68 0.28
CA CYS A 60 -3.47 6.94 0.88
C CYS A 60 -2.96 7.61 2.16
N ASP A 61 -2.81 8.94 2.16
CA ASP A 61 -2.37 9.70 3.33
C ASP A 61 -3.39 9.60 4.47
N GLU A 62 -4.67 9.74 4.15
CA GLU A 62 -5.78 9.64 5.12
C GLU A 62 -5.89 8.23 5.70
N TYR A 63 -5.80 7.20 4.85
CA TYR A 63 -5.99 5.81 5.26
C TYR A 63 -4.84 5.29 6.13
N PHE A 64 -3.58 5.57 5.74
CA PHE A 64 -2.40 5.09 6.45
C PHE A 64 -1.91 6.06 7.53
N THR A 65 -2.84 6.53 8.36
CA THR A 65 -2.55 7.39 9.52
C THR A 65 -2.74 6.62 10.83
N LEU A 66 -1.94 6.95 11.85
CA LEU A 66 -2.11 6.53 13.24
C LEU A 66 -2.73 7.70 14.03
N PRO A 67 -4.06 7.79 14.15
CA PRO A 67 -4.72 8.99 14.69
C PRO A 67 -4.32 9.31 16.13
N HIS A 68 -4.10 8.27 16.96
CA HIS A 68 -3.65 8.43 18.34
C HIS A 68 -2.24 9.01 18.49
N ARG A 69 -1.47 9.07 17.39
CA ARG A 69 -0.11 9.65 17.36
C ARG A 69 -0.02 10.91 16.50
N GLY A 70 -1.02 11.19 15.66
CA GLY A 70 -0.93 12.25 14.66
C GLY A 70 0.20 12.02 13.65
N GLU A 71 0.56 10.76 13.37
CA GLU A 71 1.64 10.38 12.46
C GLU A 71 1.09 9.56 11.30
N THR A 72 1.60 9.75 10.09
CA THR A 72 1.40 8.81 8.99
C THR A 72 2.28 7.57 9.20
N ARG A 73 1.83 6.43 8.67
CA ARG A 73 2.60 5.17 8.69
C ARG A 73 3.88 5.28 7.87
N GLY A 74 3.83 6.01 6.77
CA GLY A 74 4.92 6.19 5.83
C GLY A 74 4.75 7.45 4.99
N VAL A 75 5.36 7.45 3.80
CA VAL A 75 5.36 8.57 2.85
C VAL A 75 4.24 8.47 1.80
N GLY A 76 3.28 7.57 2.00
CA GLY A 76 2.13 7.38 1.13
C GLY A 76 2.45 6.63 -0.16
N GLY A 77 1.62 6.88 -1.17
CA GLY A 77 1.59 6.18 -2.46
C GLY A 77 0.18 6.24 -3.04
N LEU A 78 -0.41 5.09 -3.37
CA LEU A 78 -1.79 4.97 -3.84
C LEU A 78 -2.62 4.16 -2.85
N PHE A 79 -3.86 4.60 -2.64
CA PHE A 79 -4.91 3.78 -2.03
C PHE A 79 -6.23 4.01 -2.75
N PHE A 80 -6.88 2.92 -3.12
CA PHE A 80 -8.21 2.94 -3.72
C PHE A 80 -9.03 1.72 -3.30
N ASP A 81 -10.34 1.92 -3.24
CA ASP A 81 -11.33 0.87 -2.98
C ASP A 81 -12.60 1.20 -3.76
N ASN A 82 -13.46 0.20 -3.96
CA ASN A 82 -14.73 0.33 -4.68
C ASN A 82 -14.58 0.92 -6.11
N VAL A 83 -13.52 0.57 -6.84
CA VAL A 83 -13.33 1.01 -8.22
C VAL A 83 -14.12 0.11 -9.16
N ASN A 84 -15.24 0.60 -9.66
CA ASN A 84 -16.16 -0.10 -10.56
C ASN A 84 -16.58 0.72 -11.80
N GLU A 85 -15.91 1.84 -12.03
CA GLU A 85 -16.15 2.77 -13.13
C GLU A 85 -14.87 3.04 -13.93
N PRO A 86 -14.96 3.48 -15.20
CA PRO A 86 -16.18 3.52 -16.02
C PRO A 86 -16.65 2.14 -16.48
N ASP A 87 -15.75 1.17 -16.53
CA ASP A 87 -16.02 -0.21 -16.93
C ASP A 87 -14.98 -1.16 -16.34
N PHE A 88 -15.23 -2.47 -16.45
CA PHE A 88 -14.35 -3.51 -15.90
C PHE A 88 -12.95 -3.49 -16.49
N ALA A 89 -12.83 -3.30 -17.81
CA ALA A 89 -11.54 -3.34 -18.49
C ALA A 89 -10.66 -2.17 -18.03
N THR A 90 -11.25 -0.98 -17.90
CA THR A 90 -10.58 0.23 -17.42
C THR A 90 -10.16 0.10 -15.95
N ALA A 91 -11.05 -0.38 -15.07
CA ALA A 91 -10.71 -0.63 -13.66
C ALA A 91 -9.63 -1.71 -13.50
N ARG A 92 -9.67 -2.76 -14.33
CA ARG A 92 -8.63 -3.78 -14.39
C ARG A 92 -7.29 -3.21 -14.85
N THR A 93 -7.27 -2.29 -15.82
CA THR A 93 -6.04 -1.62 -16.25
C THR A 93 -5.37 -0.88 -15.09
N LEU A 94 -6.14 -0.14 -14.28
CA LEU A 94 -5.60 0.52 -13.07
C LEU A 94 -5.00 -0.50 -12.09
N ALA A 95 -5.71 -1.60 -11.84
CA ALA A 95 -5.27 -2.65 -10.93
C ALA A 95 -3.94 -3.30 -11.40
N MET A 96 -3.82 -3.61 -12.69
CA MET A 96 -2.61 -4.19 -13.28
C MET A 96 -1.44 -3.20 -13.28
N ALA A 97 -1.67 -1.96 -13.71
CA ALA A 97 -0.67 -0.89 -13.70
C ALA A 97 -0.15 -0.61 -12.28
N THR A 98 -1.03 -0.65 -11.27
CA THR A 98 -0.65 -0.51 -9.85
C THR A 98 0.34 -1.59 -9.42
N ALA A 99 0.11 -2.85 -9.79
CA ALA A 99 1.02 -3.95 -9.45
C ALA A 99 2.37 -3.85 -10.19
N GLU A 100 2.33 -3.47 -11.47
CA GLU A 100 3.53 -3.31 -12.30
C GLU A 100 4.44 -2.19 -11.79
N HIS A 101 3.89 -0.99 -11.57
CA HIS A 101 4.66 0.16 -11.09
C HIS A 101 5.12 0.00 -9.64
N PHE A 102 4.36 -0.72 -8.80
CA PHE A 102 4.87 -1.12 -7.48
C PHE A 102 6.16 -1.93 -7.62
N LEU A 103 6.16 -2.96 -8.47
CA LEU A 103 7.31 -3.84 -8.64
C LEU A 103 8.51 -3.06 -9.18
N GLN A 104 8.32 -2.21 -10.19
CA GLN A 104 9.38 -1.38 -10.75
C GLN A 104 9.96 -0.43 -9.68
N GLY A 105 9.12 0.41 -9.09
CA GLY A 105 9.57 1.42 -8.12
C GLY A 105 10.20 0.83 -6.86
N TYR A 106 9.63 -0.24 -6.30
CA TYR A 106 10.19 -0.85 -5.10
C TYR A 106 11.51 -1.57 -5.40
N SER A 107 11.61 -2.25 -6.55
CA SER A 107 12.83 -2.98 -6.93
C SER A 107 14.00 -2.03 -7.18
N GLU A 108 13.75 -0.87 -7.79
CA GLU A 108 14.77 0.18 -7.98
C GLU A 108 15.31 0.70 -6.64
N ILE A 109 14.43 1.02 -5.70
CA ILE A 109 14.83 1.45 -4.34
C ILE A 109 15.66 0.36 -3.67
N VAL A 110 15.19 -0.90 -3.67
CA VAL A 110 15.93 -2.01 -3.06
C VAL A 110 17.30 -2.19 -3.73
N ALA A 111 17.39 -2.13 -5.05
CA ALA A 111 18.65 -2.26 -5.77
C ALA A 111 19.66 -1.16 -5.39
N ARG A 112 19.20 0.09 -5.24
CA ARG A 112 20.05 1.22 -4.80
C ARG A 112 20.50 1.09 -3.35
N ARG A 113 19.63 0.65 -2.45
CA ARG A 113 19.86 0.78 -1.00
C ARG A 113 20.36 -0.49 -0.31
N ARG A 114 20.20 -1.68 -0.91
CA ARG A 114 20.49 -2.97 -0.25
C ARG A 114 21.92 -3.13 0.29
N ALA A 115 22.91 -2.46 -0.32
CA ALA A 115 24.32 -2.57 0.06
C ALA A 115 24.80 -1.43 0.97
N MET A 116 23.92 -0.50 1.34
CA MET A 116 24.28 0.60 2.22
C MET A 116 24.64 0.08 3.61
N ALA A 117 25.79 0.52 4.12
CA ALA A 117 26.19 0.24 5.48
C ALA A 117 25.20 0.89 6.47
N TYR A 118 24.97 0.22 7.59
CA TYR A 118 24.18 0.74 8.69
C TYR A 118 24.86 0.46 10.03
N THR A 119 24.50 1.22 11.04
CA THR A 119 24.95 1.02 12.43
C THR A 119 23.92 0.25 13.25
N GLU A 120 24.34 -0.32 14.38
CA GLU A 120 23.42 -0.96 15.32
C GLU A 120 22.38 0.01 15.89
N GLN A 121 22.75 1.29 16.05
CA GLN A 121 21.80 2.33 16.43
C GLN A 121 20.72 2.52 15.35
N GLN A 122 21.11 2.49 14.07
CA GLN A 122 20.16 2.59 12.99
C GLN A 122 19.21 1.39 12.94
N ARG A 123 19.74 0.19 13.20
CA ARG A 123 18.94 -1.04 13.32
C ARG A 123 17.99 -1.01 14.52
N ALA A 124 18.40 -0.42 15.65
CA ALA A 124 17.54 -0.23 16.81
C ALA A 124 16.36 0.72 16.51
N PHE A 125 16.62 1.85 15.84
CA PHE A 125 15.56 2.76 15.41
C PHE A 125 14.61 2.11 14.39
N GLN A 126 15.13 1.27 13.49
CA GLN A 126 14.28 0.49 12.57
C GLN A 126 13.29 -0.41 13.33
N ARG A 127 13.73 -1.11 14.39
CA ARG A 127 12.83 -1.93 15.22
C ARG A 127 11.77 -1.06 15.91
N TYR A 128 12.20 0.03 16.54
CA TYR A 128 11.28 1.01 17.13
C TYR A 128 10.20 1.49 16.14
N ARG A 129 10.59 1.84 14.90
CA ARG A 129 9.63 2.23 13.85
C ARG A 129 8.75 1.08 13.36
N ARG A 130 9.24 -0.17 13.35
CA ARG A 130 8.42 -1.36 13.10
C ARG A 130 7.32 -1.55 14.16
N GLY A 131 7.55 -1.10 15.40
CA GLY A 131 6.50 -1.00 16.41
C GLY A 131 5.29 -0.18 15.91
N ARG A 132 5.50 0.95 15.23
CA ARG A 132 4.42 1.74 14.61
C ARG A 132 3.70 0.98 13.50
N TYR A 133 4.44 0.20 12.72
CA TYR A 133 3.86 -0.64 11.68
C TYR A 133 2.95 -1.72 12.27
N VAL A 134 3.36 -2.35 13.38
CA VAL A 134 2.53 -3.29 14.14
C VAL A 134 1.29 -2.61 14.69
N GLU A 135 1.45 -1.45 15.35
CA GLU A 135 0.34 -0.67 15.91
C GLU A 135 -0.73 -0.39 14.84
N PHE A 136 -0.33 0.11 13.66
CA PHE A 136 -1.28 0.38 12.59
C PHE A 136 -2.06 -0.88 12.16
N ASN A 137 -1.35 -1.96 11.87
CA ASN A 137 -1.98 -3.17 11.32
C ASN A 137 -2.91 -3.85 12.34
N LEU A 138 -2.57 -3.82 13.63
CA LEU A 138 -3.41 -4.45 14.66
C LEU A 138 -4.56 -3.58 15.17
N VAL A 139 -4.47 -2.25 15.03
CA VAL A 139 -5.46 -1.31 15.60
C VAL A 139 -6.36 -0.68 14.54
N TYR A 140 -5.85 -0.39 13.33
CA TYR A 140 -6.57 0.42 12.34
C TYR A 140 -6.76 -0.25 10.98
N ASP A 141 -5.90 -1.19 10.60
CA ASP A 141 -6.02 -1.84 9.29
C ASP A 141 -7.30 -2.68 9.20
N ARG A 142 -8.27 -2.16 8.44
CA ARG A 142 -9.59 -2.78 8.24
C ARG A 142 -9.48 -4.21 7.73
N GLY A 143 -8.50 -4.49 6.84
CA GLY A 143 -8.28 -5.82 6.27
C GLY A 143 -7.84 -6.83 7.33
N THR A 144 -6.86 -6.45 8.16
CA THR A 144 -6.37 -7.28 9.27
C THR A 144 -7.46 -7.53 10.31
N LEU A 145 -8.17 -6.49 10.75
CA LEU A 145 -9.25 -6.61 11.73
C LEU A 145 -10.37 -7.53 11.22
N PHE A 146 -10.86 -7.28 10.01
CA PHE A 146 -11.90 -8.10 9.41
C PHE A 146 -11.46 -9.55 9.24
N GLY A 147 -10.23 -9.78 8.73
CA GLY A 147 -9.69 -11.12 8.54
C GLY A 147 -9.62 -11.93 9.84
N LEU A 148 -9.19 -11.31 10.94
CA LEU A 148 -9.12 -11.98 12.25
C LEU A 148 -10.52 -12.23 12.84
N GLN A 149 -11.43 -11.25 12.73
CA GLN A 149 -12.79 -11.36 13.25
C GLN A 149 -13.66 -12.36 12.47
N SER A 150 -13.35 -12.58 11.18
CA SER A 150 -14.06 -13.51 10.31
C SER A 150 -13.48 -14.94 10.31
N ASN A 151 -12.54 -15.25 11.21
CA ASN A 151 -11.83 -16.53 11.26
C ASN A 151 -11.09 -16.88 9.96
N GLY A 152 -10.54 -15.86 9.28
CA GLY A 152 -9.62 -16.06 8.17
C GLY A 152 -8.32 -16.74 8.60
N ARG A 153 -7.50 -17.18 7.64
CA ARG A 153 -6.24 -17.87 7.93
C ARG A 153 -5.23 -16.94 8.61
N THR A 154 -5.07 -17.06 9.92
CA THR A 154 -4.22 -16.19 10.77
C THR A 154 -2.81 -16.02 10.22
N GLU A 155 -2.13 -17.10 9.84
CA GLU A 155 -0.76 -17.05 9.30
C GLU A 155 -0.66 -16.25 7.99
N SER A 156 -1.72 -16.20 7.18
CA SER A 156 -1.76 -15.35 5.99
C SER A 156 -2.02 -13.89 6.33
N ILE A 157 -2.90 -13.62 7.30
CA ILE A 157 -3.28 -12.26 7.70
C ILE A 157 -2.11 -11.56 8.40
N LEU A 158 -1.43 -12.26 9.32
CA LEU A 158 -0.33 -11.71 10.11
C LEU A 158 1.03 -11.79 9.40
N ALA A 159 1.08 -12.19 8.13
CA ALA A 159 2.29 -12.13 7.31
C ALA A 159 2.82 -10.70 7.14
N SER A 160 1.99 -9.68 7.43
CA SER A 160 2.40 -8.27 7.47
C SER A 160 3.27 -7.92 8.68
N MET A 161 3.33 -8.77 9.72
CA MET A 161 4.10 -8.50 10.92
C MET A 161 5.61 -8.50 10.64
N PRO A 162 6.36 -7.53 11.20
CA PRO A 162 7.80 -7.54 11.10
C PRO A 162 8.40 -8.69 11.92
N PRO A 163 9.60 -9.19 11.58
CA PRO A 163 10.24 -10.28 12.32
C PRO A 163 10.65 -9.86 13.75
N GLN A 164 10.88 -8.56 13.97
CA GLN A 164 11.21 -7.95 15.26
C GLN A 164 10.72 -6.50 15.24
N ALA A 165 10.09 -6.05 16.32
CA ALA A 165 9.64 -4.69 16.58
C ALA A 165 10.17 -4.24 17.95
#